data_AF-A0A1W9W273-F1
#
_entry.id   AF-A0A1W9W273-F1
#
_cell.length_a   1.000
_cell.length_b   1.000
_cell.length_c   1.000
_cell.angle_alpha   90.00
_cell.angle_beta   90.00
_cell.angle_gamma   90.00
#
_symmetry.space_group_name_H-M   'P 1'
#
loop_
_entity.id
_entity.type
_entity.pdbx_description
1 polymer ?
#
loop_
_entity_poly.entity_id
_entity_poly.type
_entity_poly.pdbx_seq_one_letter_code
_entity_poly.pdbx_strand_id
1 'polypeptide(L)'
;MLQKLKNNSSKIVSIGLVAFGVILITYFGLRFVRSFVRLQTQGLQPGITDVSAIRPWMTVRYIAIAYAVPEEYILYELNIPYDRRNLDRDLVELNLRFDFGEWEKSSGNPPPVVRAVQEAIEAYQQTPVATGIDEIDKWMTVHYISNAAGVPQEYIFEKIGIPAEGNEDVFLHDLRKIYHGDIRFEEAIYKAIDEYHIENPTTTEVEDG
;
A
#
# COMPACT_ATOMS: atom_id res chain seq x y z
N MET A 1 -14.30 -66.10 -16.62
CA MET A 1 -13.36 -65.73 -15.52
C MET A 1 -12.61 -64.41 -15.76
N LEU A 2 -12.58 -63.84 -16.98
CA LEU A 2 -11.82 -62.61 -17.30
C LEU A 2 -12.54 -61.27 -17.02
N GLN A 3 -13.84 -61.26 -16.74
CA GLN A 3 -14.58 -60.01 -16.46
C GLN A 3 -14.40 -59.49 -15.03
N LYS A 4 -14.06 -60.36 -14.06
CA LYS A 4 -14.01 -60.00 -12.63
C LYS A 4 -12.75 -59.21 -12.24
N LEU A 5 -11.69 -59.27 -13.04
CA LEU A 5 -10.43 -58.52 -12.83
C LEU A 5 -10.48 -57.07 -13.35
N LYS A 6 -11.29 -56.82 -14.39
CA LYS A 6 -11.44 -55.47 -15.00
C LYS A 6 -12.18 -54.49 -14.08
N ASN A 7 -13.14 -54.98 -13.29
CA ASN A 7 -13.97 -54.16 -12.39
C ASN A 7 -13.26 -53.69 -11.10
N ASN A 8 -12.22 -54.42 -10.66
CA ASN A 8 -11.42 -54.00 -9.51
C ASN A 8 -10.35 -52.98 -9.92
N SER A 9 -9.81 -53.12 -11.14
CA SER A 9 -8.82 -52.16 -11.67
C SER A 9 -9.41 -50.77 -11.90
N SER A 10 -10.66 -50.66 -12.39
CA SER A 10 -11.31 -49.35 -12.55
C SER A 10 -11.59 -48.68 -11.21
N LYS A 11 -12.03 -49.43 -10.20
CA LYS A 11 -12.24 -48.90 -8.83
C LYS A 11 -10.94 -48.45 -8.19
N ILE A 12 -9.84 -49.19 -8.37
CA ILE A 12 -8.52 -48.81 -7.83
C ILE A 12 -8.00 -47.54 -8.51
N VAL A 13 -8.18 -47.40 -9.83
CA VAL A 13 -7.79 -46.18 -10.56
C VAL A 13 -8.63 -44.98 -10.11
N SER A 14 -9.95 -45.13 -9.98
CA SER A 14 -10.82 -44.04 -9.49
C SER A 14 -10.46 -43.62 -8.05
N ILE A 15 -10.21 -44.58 -7.16
CA ILE A 15 -9.80 -44.30 -5.77
C ILE A 15 -8.43 -43.60 -5.74
N GLY A 16 -7.49 -44.05 -6.56
CA GLY A 16 -6.17 -43.40 -6.69
C GLY A 16 -6.28 -41.97 -7.18
N LEU A 17 -7.14 -41.69 -8.16
CA LEU A 17 -7.34 -40.34 -8.71
C LEU A 17 -7.99 -39.39 -7.68
N VAL A 18 -8.98 -39.88 -6.93
CA VAL A 18 -9.61 -39.10 -5.85
C VAL A 18 -8.60 -38.80 -4.74
N ALA A 19 -7.83 -39.80 -4.31
CA ALA A 19 -6.80 -39.60 -3.29
C ALA A 19 -5.74 -38.58 -3.75
N PHE A 20 -5.31 -38.66 -5.01
CA PHE A 20 -4.35 -37.71 -5.58
C PHE A 20 -4.91 -36.28 -5.63
N GLY A 21 -6.18 -36.11 -5.99
CA GLY A 21 -6.85 -34.80 -5.96
C GLY A 21 -6.92 -34.21 -4.56
N VAL A 22 -7.27 -35.01 -3.55
CA VAL A 22 -7.31 -34.57 -2.15
C VAL A 22 -5.93 -34.17 -1.64
N ILE A 23 -4.88 -34.92 -1.98
CA ILE A 23 -3.50 -34.60 -1.62
C ILE A 23 -3.08 -33.27 -2.24
N LEU A 24 -3.38 -33.04 -3.53
CA LEU A 24 -3.07 -31.79 -4.22
C LEU A 24 -3.80 -30.60 -3.60
N ILE A 25 -5.12 -30.70 -3.38
CA ILE A 25 -5.91 -29.63 -2.77
C ILE A 25 -5.39 -29.31 -1.37
N THR A 26 -5.06 -30.33 -0.57
CA THR A 26 -4.53 -30.15 0.78
C THR A 26 -3.16 -29.49 0.75
N TYR A 27 -2.25 -29.96 -0.10
CA TYR A 27 -0.89 -29.42 -0.21
C TYR A 27 -0.87 -27.98 -0.72
N PHE A 28 -1.58 -27.69 -1.80
CA PHE A 28 -1.66 -26.34 -2.37
C PHE A 28 -2.50 -25.42 -1.50
N GLY A 29 -3.58 -25.91 -0.89
CA GLY A 29 -4.41 -25.15 0.05
C GLY A 29 -3.61 -24.71 1.28
N LEU A 30 -2.87 -25.63 1.93
CA LEU A 30 -2.00 -25.29 3.05
C LEU A 30 -0.86 -24.35 2.65
N ARG A 31 -0.28 -24.53 1.47
CA ARG A 31 0.77 -23.62 0.96
C ARG A 31 0.21 -22.23 0.68
N PHE A 32 -0.98 -22.13 0.10
CA PHE A 32 -1.65 -20.87 -0.18
C PHE A 32 -2.05 -20.16 1.12
N VAL A 33 -2.67 -20.86 2.07
CA VAL A 33 -3.02 -20.28 3.38
C VAL A 33 -1.78 -19.81 4.12
N ARG A 34 -0.69 -20.60 4.14
CA ARG A 34 0.58 -20.15 4.75
C ARG A 34 1.17 -18.94 4.04
N SER A 35 1.09 -18.86 2.72
CA SER A 35 1.58 -17.71 1.96
C SER A 35 0.69 -16.48 2.17
N PHE A 36 -0.63 -16.66 2.25
CA PHE A 36 -1.60 -15.60 2.47
C PHE A 36 -1.52 -15.06 3.89
N VAL A 37 -1.47 -15.94 4.90
CA VAL A 37 -1.22 -15.57 6.30
C VAL A 37 0.13 -14.89 6.43
N ARG A 38 1.18 -15.34 5.71
CA ARG A 38 2.48 -14.65 5.71
C ARG A 38 2.40 -13.27 5.04
N LEU A 39 1.61 -13.08 3.98
CA LEU A 39 1.37 -11.76 3.38
C LEU A 39 0.45 -10.87 4.23
N GLN A 40 -0.37 -11.43 5.12
CA GLN A 40 -1.19 -10.68 6.08
C GLN A 40 -0.42 -10.33 7.36
N THR A 41 0.42 -11.23 7.87
CA THR A 41 1.25 -11.01 9.08
C THR A 41 2.56 -10.29 8.77
N GLN A 42 3.09 -10.47 7.56
CA GLN A 42 4.02 -9.57 6.91
C GLN A 42 3.24 -8.74 5.89
N GLY A 43 2.09 -8.19 6.30
CA GLY A 43 1.53 -7.04 5.59
C GLY A 43 2.70 -6.14 5.24
N LEU A 44 2.80 -5.74 3.97
CA LEU A 44 3.77 -4.78 3.46
C LEU A 44 4.05 -3.81 4.61
N GLN A 45 5.13 -3.97 5.38
CA GLN A 45 5.33 -3.12 6.56
C GLN A 45 5.65 -1.77 5.95
N PRO A 46 4.70 -0.83 5.88
CA PRO A 46 4.95 0.46 5.28
C PRO A 46 5.93 1.12 6.25
N GLY A 47 7.08 1.50 5.73
CA GLY A 47 8.22 1.95 6.56
C GLY A 47 9.45 1.05 6.58
N ILE A 48 9.36 -0.23 6.16
CA ILE A 48 10.55 -1.11 5.96
C ILE A 48 10.47 -1.85 4.61
N THR A 49 9.76 -1.28 3.64
CA THR A 49 9.75 -1.84 2.29
C THR A 49 11.05 -1.43 1.59
N ASP A 50 11.79 -2.42 1.10
CA ASP A 50 13.01 -2.21 0.31
C ASP A 50 12.67 -1.36 -0.91
N VAL A 51 13.19 -0.13 -0.95
CA VAL A 51 12.96 0.85 -2.03
C VAL A 51 13.41 0.30 -3.39
N SER A 52 14.35 -0.65 -3.41
CA SER A 52 14.75 -1.37 -4.63
C SER A 52 13.63 -2.25 -5.21
N ALA A 53 12.56 -2.53 -4.46
CA ALA A 53 11.41 -3.31 -4.91
C ALA A 53 10.46 -2.51 -5.82
N ILE A 54 10.63 -1.20 -5.96
CA ILE A 54 9.84 -0.38 -6.88
C ILE A 54 10.04 -0.89 -8.32
N ARG A 55 8.94 -0.99 -9.07
CA ARG A 55 8.94 -1.49 -10.45
C ARG A 55 8.37 -0.47 -11.41
N PRO A 56 8.79 -0.47 -12.69
CA PRO A 56 8.33 0.50 -13.68
C PRO A 56 6.82 0.48 -13.94
N TRP A 57 6.15 -0.66 -13.71
CA TRP A 57 4.70 -0.80 -13.92
C TRP A 57 3.87 -0.24 -12.75
N MET A 58 4.49 0.10 -11.61
CA MET A 58 3.78 0.67 -10.47
C MET A 58 3.35 2.11 -10.76
N THR A 59 2.27 2.57 -10.13
CA THR A 59 1.83 3.96 -10.16
C THR A 59 2.37 4.73 -8.95
N VAL A 60 2.43 6.06 -9.04
CA VAL A 60 2.85 6.91 -7.90
C VAL A 60 1.93 6.68 -6.70
N ARG A 61 0.62 6.61 -6.91
CA ARG A 61 -0.36 6.32 -5.85
C ARG A 61 -0.10 4.99 -5.14
N TYR A 62 0.16 3.94 -5.93
CA TYR A 62 0.45 2.62 -5.36
C TYR A 62 1.72 2.66 -4.48
N ILE A 63 2.74 3.37 -4.93
CA ILE A 63 4.00 3.53 -4.22
C ILE A 63 3.79 4.36 -2.95
N ALA A 64 3.07 5.49 -3.04
CA ALA A 64 2.73 6.35 -1.91
C ALA A 64 2.08 5.56 -0.77
N ILE A 65 1.13 4.68 -1.10
CA ILE A 65 0.49 3.76 -0.15
C ILE A 65 1.49 2.76 0.43
N ALA A 66 2.19 2.02 -0.44
CA ALA A 66 3.03 0.89 -0.01
C ALA A 66 4.20 1.32 0.88
N TYR A 67 4.69 2.55 0.69
CA TYR A 67 5.81 3.10 1.45
C TYR A 67 5.37 4.14 2.50
N ALA A 68 4.06 4.38 2.65
CA ALA A 68 3.48 5.42 3.52
C ALA A 68 4.11 6.81 3.31
N VAL A 69 4.46 7.15 2.06
CA VAL A 69 4.99 8.46 1.68
C VAL A 69 3.87 9.27 1.04
N PRO A 70 3.64 10.53 1.43
CA PRO A 70 2.62 11.36 0.80
C PRO A 70 2.82 11.45 -0.70
N GLU A 71 1.74 11.23 -1.46
CA GLU A 71 1.80 11.25 -2.93
C GLU A 71 2.30 12.61 -3.45
N GLU A 72 1.82 13.67 -2.82
CA GLU A 72 2.20 15.07 -3.07
C GLU A 72 3.71 15.29 -2.95
N TYR A 73 4.35 14.66 -1.97
CA TYR A 73 5.80 14.74 -1.78
C TYR A 73 6.53 14.12 -2.98
N ILE A 74 6.13 12.91 -3.38
CA ILE A 74 6.76 12.22 -4.53
C ILE A 74 6.59 13.06 -5.80
N LEU A 75 5.40 13.58 -6.06
CA LEU A 75 5.13 14.39 -7.26
C LEU A 75 5.89 15.72 -7.26
N TYR A 76 6.06 16.33 -6.09
CA TYR A 76 6.88 17.52 -5.91
C TYR A 76 8.36 17.24 -6.21
N GLU A 77 8.94 16.19 -5.64
CA GLU A 77 10.34 15.79 -5.88
C GLU A 77 10.60 15.44 -7.35
N LEU A 78 9.60 14.84 -8.01
CA LEU A 78 9.63 14.56 -9.45
C LEU A 78 9.45 15.80 -10.34
N ASN A 79 9.23 17.00 -9.76
CA ASN A 79 8.93 18.24 -10.47
C ASN A 79 7.72 18.12 -11.42
N ILE A 80 6.71 17.34 -11.03
CA ILE A 80 5.49 17.15 -11.84
C ILE A 80 4.48 18.27 -11.53
N PRO A 81 4.10 19.12 -12.51
CA PRO A 81 3.16 20.21 -12.32
C PRO A 81 1.78 19.73 -11.87
N TYR A 82 1.15 20.45 -10.94
CA TYR A 82 -0.18 20.13 -10.40
C TYR A 82 -1.24 19.88 -11.48
N ASP A 83 -1.26 20.69 -12.54
CA ASP A 83 -2.22 20.62 -13.65
C ASP A 83 -2.05 19.38 -14.55
N ARG A 84 -0.95 18.62 -14.39
CA ARG A 84 -0.60 17.48 -15.24
C ARG A 84 -0.47 16.16 -14.48
N ARG A 85 -0.84 16.15 -13.20
CA ARG A 85 -0.82 14.95 -12.36
C ARG A 85 -1.90 13.99 -12.80
N ASN A 86 -1.49 12.85 -13.35
CA ASN A 86 -2.37 11.71 -13.58
C ASN A 86 -1.82 10.53 -12.79
N LEU A 87 -2.46 10.29 -11.66
CA LEU A 87 -2.03 9.37 -10.60
C LEU A 87 -2.24 7.89 -10.95
N ASP A 88 -2.99 7.62 -12.03
CA ASP A 88 -3.29 6.27 -12.51
C ASP A 88 -2.29 5.80 -13.57
N ARG A 89 -1.30 6.64 -13.91
CA ARG A 89 -0.24 6.27 -14.85
C ARG A 89 0.88 5.55 -14.14
N ASP A 90 1.42 4.52 -14.80
CA ASP A 90 2.60 3.84 -14.34
C ASP A 90 3.87 4.69 -14.54
N LEU A 91 4.94 4.31 -13.84
CA LEU A 91 6.22 5.00 -13.94
C LEU A 91 6.81 4.96 -15.35
N VAL A 92 6.58 3.91 -16.17
CA VAL A 92 7.05 3.91 -17.57
C VAL A 92 6.41 5.04 -18.36
N GLU A 93 5.10 5.22 -18.26
CA GLU A 93 4.40 6.29 -18.94
C GLU A 93 4.82 7.67 -18.42
N LEU A 94 5.02 7.82 -17.10
CA LEU A 94 5.52 9.06 -16.52
C LEU A 94 6.92 9.40 -17.04
N ASN A 95 7.82 8.41 -17.15
CA ASN A 95 9.16 8.60 -17.72
C ASN A 95 9.10 9.22 -19.11
N LEU A 96 8.20 8.70 -19.95
CA LEU A 96 8.02 9.14 -21.33
C LEU A 96 7.35 10.50 -21.42
N ARG A 97 6.33 10.75 -20.60
CA ARG A 97 5.53 11.99 -20.67
C ARG A 97 6.32 13.22 -20.23
N PHE A 98 7.13 13.09 -19.20
CA PHE A 98 7.86 14.20 -18.58
C PHE A 98 9.35 14.20 -18.96
N ASP A 99 9.74 13.37 -19.92
CA ASP A 99 11.10 13.30 -20.47
C ASP A 99 12.19 13.16 -19.38
N PHE A 100 11.99 12.20 -18.48
CA PHE A 100 12.97 11.87 -17.43
C PHE A 100 14.29 11.29 -17.98
N GLY A 101 14.36 11.07 -19.30
CA GLY A 101 15.52 10.57 -20.01
C GLY A 101 15.29 9.21 -20.69
N GLU A 102 16.24 8.85 -21.53
CA GLU A 102 16.20 7.58 -22.27
C GLU A 102 16.30 6.38 -21.32
N TRP A 103 15.44 5.38 -21.55
CA TRP A 103 15.49 4.13 -20.82
C TRP A 103 15.99 3.00 -21.71
N GLU A 104 17.24 2.59 -21.48
CA GLU A 104 17.82 1.42 -22.14
C GLU A 104 17.39 0.12 -21.43
N LYS A 105 16.30 -0.49 -21.92
CA LYS A 105 15.75 -1.74 -21.38
C LYS A 105 16.76 -2.90 -21.34
N SER A 106 17.74 -2.92 -22.25
CA SER A 106 18.79 -3.95 -22.33
C SER A 106 19.82 -3.87 -21.19
N SER A 107 19.95 -2.72 -20.53
CA SER A 107 20.95 -2.50 -19.49
C SER A 107 20.65 -3.22 -18.17
N GLY A 108 19.40 -3.68 -17.98
CA GLY A 108 18.92 -4.21 -16.69
C GLY A 108 18.65 -3.14 -15.64
N ASN A 109 18.95 -1.86 -15.93
CA ASN A 109 18.68 -0.76 -15.02
C ASN A 109 17.21 -0.31 -15.07
N PRO A 110 16.66 0.17 -13.95
CA PRO A 110 15.34 0.77 -13.94
C PRO A 110 15.33 2.08 -14.76
N PRO A 111 14.16 2.50 -15.28
CA PRO A 111 14.00 3.81 -15.90
C PRO A 111 14.45 4.95 -14.98
N PRO A 112 14.95 6.07 -15.52
CA PRO A 112 15.35 7.23 -14.72
C PRO A 112 14.31 7.70 -13.71
N VAL A 113 13.03 7.73 -14.07
CA VAL A 113 11.96 8.12 -13.14
C VAL A 113 11.81 7.16 -11.95
N VAL A 114 12.06 5.86 -12.13
CA VAL A 114 11.98 4.90 -11.03
C VAL A 114 13.06 5.22 -10.01
N ARG A 115 14.28 5.51 -10.46
CA ARG A 115 15.38 5.93 -9.60
C ARG A 115 15.07 7.24 -8.88
N ALA A 116 14.48 8.23 -9.57
CA ALA A 116 14.06 9.48 -8.94
C ALA A 116 13.01 9.25 -7.83
N VAL A 117 12.03 8.36 -8.05
CA VAL A 117 11.06 7.97 -7.02
C VAL A 117 11.74 7.26 -5.85
N GLN A 118 12.68 6.37 -6.12
CA GLN A 118 13.45 5.68 -5.09
C GLN A 118 14.22 6.68 -4.21
N GLU A 119 14.96 7.59 -4.83
CA GLU A 119 15.69 8.66 -4.16
C GLU A 119 14.76 9.56 -3.32
N ALA A 120 13.57 9.91 -3.84
CA ALA A 120 12.58 10.69 -3.11
C ALA A 120 12.08 9.96 -1.84
N ILE A 121 11.76 8.67 -1.95
CA ILE A 121 11.28 7.87 -0.81
C ILE A 121 12.37 7.70 0.24
N GLU A 122 13.61 7.44 -0.17
CA GLU A 122 14.75 7.36 0.75
C GLU A 122 14.98 8.68 1.48
N ALA A 123 14.87 9.82 0.78
CA ALA A 123 14.95 11.14 1.39
C ALA A 123 13.82 11.37 2.41
N TYR A 124 12.58 11.01 2.05
CA TYR A 124 11.43 11.14 2.95
C TYR A 124 11.61 10.30 4.22
N GLN A 125 12.06 9.05 4.09
CA GLN A 125 12.27 8.17 5.23
C GLN A 125 13.33 8.69 6.21
N GLN A 126 14.31 9.46 5.72
CA GLN A 126 15.32 10.09 6.58
C GLN A 126 14.81 11.36 7.25
N THR A 127 13.93 12.12 6.58
CA THR A 127 13.38 13.37 7.10
C THR A 127 11.93 13.50 6.63
N PRO A 128 10.96 12.90 7.35
CA PRO A 128 9.56 12.98 6.97
C PRO A 128 9.06 14.43 6.99
N VAL A 129 8.38 14.83 5.93
CA VAL A 129 7.81 16.18 5.80
C VAL A 129 6.30 16.05 5.59
N ALA A 130 5.52 16.77 6.39
CA ALA A 130 4.08 16.87 6.17
C ALA A 130 3.81 17.69 4.90
N THR A 131 2.97 17.17 4.01
CA THR A 131 2.56 17.88 2.78
C THR A 131 1.19 18.53 2.90
N GLY A 132 0.48 18.28 4.00
CA GLY A 132 -0.95 18.52 4.09
C GLY A 132 -1.74 17.38 3.43
N ILE A 133 -3.03 17.34 3.75
CA ILE A 133 -3.99 16.41 3.18
C ILE A 133 -5.25 17.18 2.77
N ASP A 134 -5.52 17.20 1.46
CA ASP A 134 -6.69 17.89 0.92
C ASP A 134 -7.95 17.03 1.03
N GLU A 135 -7.80 15.72 0.78
CA GLU A 135 -8.88 14.76 0.82
C GLU A 135 -8.47 13.46 1.54
N ILE A 136 -9.33 12.98 2.43
CA ILE A 136 -9.23 11.66 3.06
C ILE A 136 -10.08 10.68 2.27
N ASP A 137 -9.40 9.70 1.68
CA ASP A 137 -10.00 8.72 0.79
C ASP A 137 -10.10 7.32 1.42
N LYS A 138 -11.05 6.54 0.93
CA LYS A 138 -11.31 5.15 1.37
C LYS A 138 -10.12 4.19 1.21
N TRP A 139 -9.23 4.49 0.27
CA TRP A 139 -8.04 3.71 -0.01
C TRP A 139 -6.85 4.08 0.89
N MET A 140 -6.91 5.19 1.62
CA MET A 140 -5.81 5.62 2.49
C MET A 140 -5.73 4.74 3.74
N THR A 141 -4.56 4.70 4.36
CA THR A 141 -4.33 4.10 5.68
C THR A 141 -4.15 5.20 6.72
N VAL A 142 -4.34 4.90 8.01
CA VAL A 142 -4.09 5.89 9.07
C VAL A 142 -2.62 6.30 9.11
N HIS A 143 -1.71 5.35 8.85
CA HIS A 143 -0.28 5.64 8.70
C HIS A 143 0.01 6.65 7.59
N TYR A 144 -0.55 6.44 6.39
CA TYR A 144 -0.40 7.39 5.29
C TYR A 144 -0.91 8.78 5.66
N ILE A 145 -2.10 8.85 6.27
CA ILE A 145 -2.72 10.11 6.67
C ILE A 145 -1.89 10.83 7.73
N SER A 146 -1.39 10.10 8.74
CA SER A 146 -0.48 10.61 9.77
C SER A 146 0.73 11.31 9.14
N ASN A 147 1.37 10.65 8.18
CA ASN A 147 2.56 11.16 7.48
C ASN A 147 2.25 12.39 6.60
N ALA A 148 1.11 12.36 5.89
CA ALA A 148 0.68 13.48 5.03
C ALA A 148 0.27 14.72 5.86
N ALA A 149 -0.50 14.52 6.92
CA ALA A 149 -1.03 15.58 7.78
C ALA A 149 -0.04 16.08 8.84
N GLY A 150 1.05 15.34 9.10
CA GLY A 150 1.98 15.64 10.18
C GLY A 150 1.37 15.47 11.57
N VAL A 151 0.44 14.53 11.72
CA VAL A 151 -0.28 14.26 12.97
C VAL A 151 0.12 12.88 13.48
N PRO A 152 0.47 12.69 14.76
CA PRO A 152 0.82 11.39 15.31
C PRO A 152 -0.28 10.35 15.06
N GLN A 153 0.11 9.19 14.55
CA GLN A 153 -0.80 8.12 14.19
C GLN A 153 -1.65 7.65 15.39
N GLU A 154 -1.03 7.55 16.57
CA GLU A 154 -1.68 7.14 17.81
C GLU A 154 -2.79 8.11 18.21
N TYR A 155 -2.59 9.42 17.96
CA TYR A 155 -3.59 10.43 18.23
C TYR A 155 -4.82 10.25 17.33
N ILE A 156 -4.62 9.95 16.04
CA ILE A 156 -5.72 9.69 15.12
C ILE A 156 -6.51 8.46 15.58
N PHE A 157 -5.83 7.36 15.92
CA PHE A 157 -6.47 6.14 16.41
C PHE A 157 -7.26 6.35 17.71
N GLU A 158 -6.70 7.09 18.66
CA GLU A 158 -7.37 7.46 19.90
C GLU A 158 -8.67 8.22 19.62
N LYS A 159 -8.62 9.24 18.74
CA LYS A 159 -9.77 10.09 18.42
C LYS A 159 -10.88 9.36 17.67
N ILE A 160 -10.54 8.42 16.80
CA ILE A 160 -11.54 7.59 16.10
C ILE A 160 -12.01 6.38 16.93
N GLY A 161 -11.41 6.14 18.10
CA GLY A 161 -11.82 5.10 19.04
C GLY A 161 -11.48 3.68 18.59
N ILE A 162 -10.38 3.49 17.86
CA ILE A 162 -9.93 2.20 17.32
C ILE A 162 -8.51 1.92 17.81
N PRO A 163 -8.18 0.68 18.20
CA PRO A 163 -6.81 0.36 18.60
C PRO A 163 -5.84 0.55 17.43
N ALA A 164 -4.68 1.16 17.68
CA ALA A 164 -3.64 1.31 16.67
C ALA A 164 -3.05 -0.04 16.25
N GLU A 165 -2.76 -0.91 17.23
CA GLU A 165 -2.05 -2.18 17.02
C GLU A 165 -2.75 -3.08 15.99
N GLY A 166 -2.06 -3.32 14.87
CA GLY A 166 -2.52 -4.17 13.77
C GLY A 166 -3.49 -3.51 12.79
N ASN A 167 -3.75 -2.21 12.94
CA ASN A 167 -4.65 -1.42 12.10
C ASN A 167 -3.95 -0.30 11.33
N GLU A 168 -2.67 -0.06 11.59
CA GLU A 168 -1.88 1.07 11.09
C GLU A 168 -1.93 1.16 9.57
N ASP A 169 -1.83 0.00 8.93
CA ASP A 169 -1.71 -0.16 7.49
C ASP A 169 -2.98 -0.72 6.84
N VAL A 170 -4.08 -0.80 7.60
CA VAL A 170 -5.37 -1.24 7.08
C VAL A 170 -6.06 -0.06 6.40
N PHE A 171 -6.57 -0.29 5.19
CA PHE A 171 -7.31 0.72 4.45
C PHE A 171 -8.56 1.16 5.21
N LEU A 172 -8.89 2.46 5.13
CA LEU A 172 -10.07 3.02 5.80
C LEU A 172 -11.36 2.27 5.42
N HIS A 173 -11.52 1.85 4.17
CA HIS A 173 -12.65 1.03 3.72
C HIS A 173 -12.75 -0.31 4.46
N ASP A 174 -11.62 -0.94 4.76
CA ASP A 174 -11.60 -2.23 5.44
C ASP A 174 -11.74 -2.05 6.95
N LEU A 175 -11.15 -1.00 7.55
CA LEU A 175 -11.42 -0.63 8.95
C LEU A 175 -12.91 -0.39 9.18
N ARG A 176 -13.58 0.29 8.24
CA ARG A 176 -15.03 0.52 8.30
C ARG A 176 -15.83 -0.79 8.32
N LYS A 177 -15.39 -1.79 7.56
CA LYS A 177 -16.03 -3.12 7.57
C LYS A 177 -15.74 -3.87 8.86
N ILE A 178 -14.50 -3.84 9.35
CA ILE A 178 -14.08 -4.60 10.53
C ILE A 178 -14.81 -4.08 11.78
N TYR A 179 -14.87 -2.76 11.94
CA TYR A 179 -15.38 -2.12 13.14
C TYR A 179 -16.87 -1.75 13.08
N HIS A 180 -17.57 -2.10 11.98
CA HIS A 180 -19.04 -2.04 11.81
C HIS A 180 -19.75 -0.85 12.51
N GLY A 181 -19.16 0.33 12.45
CA GLY A 181 -19.62 1.51 13.18
C GLY A 181 -20.39 2.49 12.29
N ASP A 182 -21.29 3.25 12.91
CA ASP A 182 -21.93 4.47 12.35
C ASP A 182 -20.92 5.64 12.24
N ILE A 183 -19.65 5.38 12.54
CA ILE A 183 -18.56 6.35 12.48
C ILE A 183 -18.31 6.69 11.01
N ARG A 184 -18.44 7.97 10.70
CA ARG A 184 -17.97 8.56 9.45
C ARG A 184 -16.46 8.77 9.60
N PHE A 185 -15.69 7.72 9.34
CA PHE A 185 -14.24 7.66 9.56
C PHE A 185 -13.53 8.88 8.99
N GLU A 186 -13.86 9.26 7.75
CA GLU A 186 -13.27 10.41 7.08
C GLU A 186 -13.49 11.70 7.90
N GLU A 187 -14.73 11.95 8.36
CA GLU A 187 -15.06 13.12 9.19
C GLU A 187 -14.40 13.07 10.57
N ALA A 188 -14.34 11.89 11.19
CA ALA A 188 -13.69 11.70 12.49
C ALA A 188 -12.19 11.95 12.40
N ILE A 189 -11.54 11.54 11.31
CA ILE A 189 -10.11 11.77 11.06
C ILE A 189 -9.86 13.24 10.74
N TYR A 190 -10.66 13.90 9.90
CA TYR A 190 -10.55 15.35 9.70
C TYR A 190 -10.64 16.11 11.00
N LYS A 191 -11.65 15.80 11.82
CA LYS A 191 -11.82 16.41 13.14
C LYS A 191 -10.61 16.18 14.05
N ALA A 192 -10.02 14.98 14.01
CA ALA A 192 -8.81 14.69 14.77
C ALA A 192 -7.61 15.52 14.28
N ILE A 193 -7.43 15.68 12.97
CA ILE A 193 -6.35 16.50 12.39
C ILE A 193 -6.53 17.97 12.80
N ASP A 194 -7.73 18.50 12.62
CA ASP A 194 -8.06 19.89 12.98
C ASP A 194 -7.84 20.14 14.49
N GLU A 195 -8.33 19.25 15.35
CA GLU A 195 -8.12 19.33 16.80
C GLU A 195 -6.63 19.29 17.14
N TYR A 196 -5.84 18.43 16.49
CA TYR A 196 -4.41 18.35 16.74
C TYR A 196 -3.68 19.65 16.38
N HIS A 197 -3.99 20.25 15.23
CA HIS A 197 -3.39 21.52 14.81
C HIS A 197 -3.83 22.71 15.67
N ILE A 198 -5.05 22.69 16.21
CA ILE A 198 -5.51 23.67 17.21
C ILE A 198 -4.76 23.51 18.53
N GLU A 199 -4.57 22.26 18.99
CA GLU A 199 -3.86 21.93 20.23
C GLU A 199 -2.34 22.18 20.12
N ASN A 200 -1.79 22.04 18.90
CA ASN A 200 -0.38 22.16 18.58
C ASN A 200 -0.18 23.10 17.39
N PRO A 201 -0.46 24.41 17.56
CA PRO A 201 -0.29 25.37 16.47
C PRO A 201 1.17 25.35 16.02
N THR A 202 1.39 24.98 14.76
CA THR A 202 2.72 24.98 14.17
C THR A 202 3.18 26.43 14.10
N THR A 203 4.32 26.74 14.72
CA THR A 203 4.89 28.10 14.85
C THR A 203 5.40 28.69 13.52
N THR A 204 4.66 28.55 12.43
CA THR A 204 5.02 29.02 11.09
C THR A 204 4.18 30.19 10.58
N GLU A 205 3.29 30.75 11.39
CA GLU A 205 2.85 32.14 11.20
C GLU A 205 3.78 33.06 11.99
N VAL A 206 4.97 33.32 11.46
CA VAL A 206 5.71 34.53 11.82
C VAL A 206 5.06 35.68 11.04
N GLU A 207 4.53 36.63 11.81
CA GLU A 207 4.03 37.93 11.40
C GLU A 207 4.79 38.53 10.21
N ASP A 208 4.10 38.73 9.08
CA ASP A 208 4.45 39.81 8.15
C ASP A 208 4.09 41.13 8.86
N GLY A 209 5.09 41.70 9.55
CA GLY A 209 5.12 43.06 10.09
C GLY A 209 6.02 43.99 9.29
#